data_AF-A0A645CJ85-F1
#
_entry.id   AF-A0A645CJ85-F1
#
_cell.length_a   1.000
_cell.length_b   1.000
_cell.length_c   1.000
_cell.angle_alpha   90.00
_cell.angle_beta   90.00
_cell.angle_gamma   90.00
#
_symmetry.space_group_name_H-M   'P 1'
#
loop_
_entity.id
_entity.type
_entity.pdbx_description
1 polymer ?
#
loop_
_entity_poly.entity_id
_entity_poly.type
_entity_poly.pdbx_seq_one_letter_code
_entity_poly.pdbx_strand_id
1 'polypeptide(L)' 'MDFGFDVLGLDRIVAFAKTDNTASKKVIEKIGLKYIKDIEIFGMTCAYYDMKREL' A
#
# COMPACT_ATOMS: atom_id res chain seq x y z
N MET A 1 2.21 -2.19 -11.24
CA MET A 1 2.27 -0.76 -10.87
C MET A 1 1.96 0.10 -12.09
N ASP A 2 2.52 -0.27 -13.23
CA ASP A 2 2.39 0.39 -14.54
C ASP A 2 0.94 0.74 -14.89
N PHE A 3 -0.02 -0.17 -14.74
CA PHE A 3 -1.42 0.16 -15.01
C PHE A 3 -1.95 1.32 -14.15
N GLY A 4 -1.59 1.36 -12.86
CA GLY A 4 -2.04 2.42 -11.96
C GLY A 4 -1.42 3.79 -12.26
N PHE A 5 -0.12 3.83 -12.58
CA PHE A 5 0.59 5.08 -12.86
C PHE A 5 0.47 5.53 -14.32
N ASP A 6 0.61 4.61 -15.28
CA ASP A 6 0.76 4.93 -16.69
C ASP A 6 -0.57 4.92 -17.44
N VAL A 7 -1.50 4.04 -17.05
CA VAL A 7 -2.83 3.96 -17.70
C VAL A 7 -3.87 4.80 -16.96
N LEU A 8 -3.97 4.64 -15.64
CA LEU A 8 -4.93 5.40 -14.83
C LEU A 8 -4.43 6.80 -14.44
N GLY A 9 -3.12 7.08 -14.57
CA GLY A 9 -2.56 8.40 -14.26
C GLY A 9 -2.60 8.76 -12.78
N LEU A 10 -2.62 7.77 -11.86
CA LEU A 10 -2.65 8.05 -10.43
C LEU A 10 -1.32 8.63 -9.94
N ASP A 11 -1.35 9.65 -9.10
CA ASP A 11 -0.11 10.18 -8.49
C ASP A 11 0.38 9.33 -7.30
N ARG A 12 -0.53 8.53 -6.73
CA ARG A 12 -0.29 7.75 -5.52
C ARG A 12 -1.13 6.48 -5.49
N ILE A 13 -0.50 5.40 -5.05
CA ILE A 13 -1.14 4.12 -4.75
C ILE A 13 -1.00 3.85 -3.25
N VAL A 14 -2.09 3.39 -2.62
CA VAL A 14 -2.11 3.03 -1.20
C VAL A 14 -2.57 1.59 -1.03
N ALA A 15 -2.06 0.93 0.00
CA ALA A 15 -2.53 -0.39 0.41
C ALA A 15 -2.70 -0.45 1.92
N PHE A 16 -3.64 -1.30 2.34
CA PHE A 16 -3.88 -1.62 3.74
C PHE A 16 -3.87 -3.14 3.89
N ALA A 17 -3.19 -3.62 4.93
CA ALA A 17 -3.27 -5.01 5.34
C ALA A 17 -3.42 -5.05 6.86
N LYS A 18 -4.22 -5.98 7.39
CA LYS A 18 -4.25 -6.23 8.84
C LYS A 18 -2.82 -6.48 9.35
N THR A 19 -2.52 -6.00 10.54
CA THR A 19 -1.17 -6.06 11.10
C THR A 19 -0.64 -7.49 11.24
N ASP A 20 -1.54 -8.45 11.45
CA ASP A 20 -1.28 -9.90 11.55
C ASP A 20 -1.17 -10.62 10.20
N ASN A 21 -1.60 -10.00 9.10
CA ASN A 21 -1.54 -10.61 7.76
C ASN A 21 -0.15 -10.46 7.13
N THR A 22 0.77 -11.31 7.60
CA THR A 22 2.17 -11.32 7.16
C THR A 22 2.31 -11.58 5.65
N ALA A 23 1.43 -12.40 5.06
CA ALA A 23 1.50 -12.74 3.63
C ALA A 23 1.23 -11.51 2.75
N SER A 24 0.14 -10.78 3.02
CA SER A 24 -0.19 -9.56 2.26
C SER A 24 0.86 -8.46 2.47
N LYS A 25 1.33 -8.26 3.71
CA LYS A 25 2.38 -7.27 4.01
C LYS A 25 3.64 -7.53 3.19
N LYS A 26 4.10 -8.79 3.09
CA LYS A 26 5.25 -9.17 2.27
C LYS A 26 5.04 -8.90 0.78
N VAL A 27 3.85 -9.13 0.24
CA VAL A 27 3.56 -8.81 -1.17
C VAL A 27 3.60 -7.32 -1.41
N ILE A 28 2.95 -6.53 -0.55
CA ILE A 28 2.89 -5.07 -0.63
C ILE A 28 4.31 -4.46 -0.59
N GLU A 29 5.16 -4.94 0.33
CA GLU A 29 6.55 -4.51 0.45
C GLU A 29 7.38 -4.96 -0.76
N LYS A 30 7.19 -6.19 -1.25
CA LYS A 30 7.90 -6.74 -2.41
C LYS A 30 7.63 -5.96 -3.69
N ILE A 31 6.41 -5.45 -3.87
CA ILE A 31 6.05 -4.62 -5.03
C ILE A 31 6.40 -3.13 -4.85
N GLY A 32 7.07 -2.79 -3.74
CA GLY A 32 7.75 -1.51 -3.55
C GLY A 32 7.02 -0.47 -2.68
N LEU A 33 5.80 -0.73 -2.20
CA LEU A 33 5.15 0.23 -1.29
C LEU A 33 5.90 0.26 0.04
N LYS A 34 5.89 1.44 0.67
CA LYS A 34 6.56 1.69 1.94
C LYS A 34 5.54 1.77 3.06
N TYR A 35 5.86 1.13 4.18
CA TYR A 35 5.07 1.26 5.39
C TYR A 35 5.13 2.70 5.89
N ILE A 36 3.98 3.24 6.28
CA ILE A 36 3.86 4.61 6.82
C ILE A 36 3.53 4.56 8.31
N LYS A 37 2.45 3.88 8.68
CA LYS A 37 1.97 3.73 10.07
C LYS A 37 0.86 2.68 10.15
N ASP A 38 0.51 2.25 11.34
CA ASP A 38 -0.75 1.55 11.59
C ASP A 38 -1.91 2.56 11.69
N ILE A 39 -3.08 2.18 11.18
CA ILE A 39 -4.32 2.96 11.22
C ILE A 39 -5.49 2.09 11.65
N GLU A 40 -6.51 2.73 12.22
CA GLU A 40 -7.82 2.10 12.44
C GLU A 40 -8.74 2.41 11.26
N ILE A 41 -9.16 1.36 10.55
CA ILE A 41 -10.10 1.49 9.43
C ILE A 41 -11.06 0.31 9.41
N PHE A 42 -12.35 0.58 9.18
CA PHE A 42 -13.40 -0.44 9.18
C PHE A 42 -13.42 -1.33 10.45
N GLY A 43 -13.05 -0.77 11.61
CA GLY A 43 -12.96 -1.50 12.88
C GLY A 43 -11.79 -2.48 12.97
N MET A 44 -10.74 -2.29 12.16
CA MET A 44 -9.55 -3.12 12.13
C MET A 44 -8.29 -2.26 12.19
N THR A 45 -7.30 -2.72 12.97
CA THR A 45 -5.93 -2.19 12.90
C THR A 45 -5.24 -2.71 11.64
N CYS A 46 -4.90 -1.80 10.74
CA CYS A 46 -4.25 -2.09 9.47
C CYS A 46 -2.93 -1.33 9.33
N ALA A 47 -1.89 -2.01 8.86
CA ALA A 47 -0.68 -1.38 8.39
C ALA A 47 -0.97 -0.65 7.07
N TYR A 48 -0.69 0.65 7.05
CA TYR A 48 -0.86 1.51 5.90
C TYR A 48 0.45 1.65 5.13
N TYR A 49 0.36 1.43 3.83
CA TYR A 49 1.48 1.54 2.90
C TYR A 49 1.17 2.52 1.77
N ASP A 50 2.18 3.19 1.24
CA ASP A 50 2.05 4.02 0.06
C ASP A 50 3.20 3.89 -0.94
N MET A 51 2.93 4.34 -2.17
CA MET A 51 3.91 4.59 -3.21
C MET A 51 3.45 5.81 -4.00
N LYS A 52 4.37 6.72 -4.28
CA LYS A 52 4.14 7.88 -5.15
C LYS A 52 4.80 7.62 -6.51
N ARG A 53 4.26 8.25 -7.54
CA ARG A 53 4.92 8.29 -8.85
C ARG A 53 6.28 9.00 -8.70
N GLU A 54 7.34 8.39 -9.19
CA GLU A 54 8.63 9.07 -9.34
C GLU A 54 8.56 9.97 -10.58
N LEU A 55 9.04 11.22 -10.43
CA LEU A 55 9.05 12.24 -11.49
C LEU A 55 10.19 12.00 -12.48
#